data_AF-A0A0Q9YQG5-F1
#
_entry.id   AF-A0A0Q9YQG5-F1
#
_cell.length_a   1.000
_cell.length_b   1.000
_cell.length_c   1.000
_cell.angle_alpha   90.00
_cell.angle_beta   90.00
_cell.angle_gamma   90.00
#
_symmetry.space_group_name_H-M   'P 1'
#
loop_
_entity.id
_entity.type
_entity.pdbx_description
1 polymer ?
#
loop_
_entity_poly.entity_id
_entity_poly.type
_entity_poly.pdbx_seq_one_letter_code
_entity_poly.pdbx_strand_id
1 'polypeptide(L)'
;MIEIIVVLLVAVMGVIAYKVYHRQRAQASSPVALEDADQLPLLLLQPKISWCKYLENVDDLGTRLAAQYQMCRQLGKLSFDVLRQKFAVGELTFERYEKTLFETNSVLADNLSKIVPLLEALDSVASQNTPKKQDYIQRTEGLLTLNQTLLDKLNELVTNLSDIKNLTGPDQKTIDFLLDNIKSMTERAKLY
;
A
#
# COMPACT_ATOMS: atom_id res chain seq x y z
N MET A 1 -10.16 -13.55 -23.08
CA MET A 1 -8.80 -13.25 -23.62
C MET A 1 -8.19 -12.00 -22.99
N ILE A 2 -8.96 -10.93 -22.76
CA ILE A 2 -8.50 -9.69 -22.10
C ILE A 2 -8.09 -9.91 -20.62
N GLU A 3 -8.83 -10.71 -19.86
CA GLU A 3 -8.52 -10.97 -18.44
C GLU A 3 -7.17 -11.67 -18.22
N ILE A 4 -6.78 -12.58 -19.12
CA ILE A 4 -5.49 -13.29 -19.03
C ILE A 4 -4.33 -12.33 -19.28
N ILE A 5 -4.50 -11.36 -20.18
CA ILE A 5 -3.48 -10.35 -20.51
C ILE A 5 -3.29 -9.38 -19.33
N VAL A 6 -4.38 -8.98 -18.66
CA VAL A 6 -4.32 -8.10 -17.48
C VAL A 6 -3.65 -8.80 -16.31
N VAL A 7 -3.98 -10.07 -16.03
CA VAL A 7 -3.34 -10.86 -14.97
C VAL A 7 -1.83 -11.05 -15.24
N LEU A 8 -1.44 -11.33 -16.49
CA LEU A 8 -0.03 -11.43 -16.88
C LEU A 8 0.71 -10.09 -16.76
N LEU A 9 0.09 -8.97 -17.14
CA LEU A 9 0.69 -7.65 -17.00
C LEU A 9 0.90 -7.26 -15.54
N VAL A 10 -0.08 -7.52 -14.66
CA VAL A 10 0.05 -7.26 -13.22
C VAL A 10 1.15 -8.13 -12.60
N ALA A 11 1.24 -9.41 -12.99
CA ALA A 11 2.30 -10.30 -12.51
C ALA A 11 3.69 -9.87 -13.00
N VAL A 12 3.82 -9.46 -14.27
CA VAL A 12 5.09 -8.98 -14.85
C VAL A 12 5.51 -7.65 -14.23
N MET A 13 4.58 -6.71 -14.03
CA MET A 13 4.83 -5.44 -13.36
C MET A 13 5.27 -5.64 -11.91
N GLY A 14 4.63 -6.56 -11.17
CA GLY A 14 5.05 -6.91 -9.81
C GLY A 14 6.46 -7.50 -9.75
N VAL A 15 6.82 -8.38 -10.70
CA VAL A 15 8.17 -8.95 -10.78
C VAL A 15 9.22 -7.89 -11.15
N ILE A 16 8.90 -6.97 -12.06
CA ILE A 16 9.79 -5.87 -12.44
C ILE A 16 9.96 -4.90 -11.27
N ALA A 17 8.88 -4.48 -10.61
CA ALA A 17 8.91 -3.60 -9.45
C ALA A 17 9.75 -4.21 -8.32
N TYR A 18 9.56 -5.50 -8.03
CA TYR A 18 10.34 -6.21 -7.02
C TYR A 18 11.84 -6.33 -7.39
N LYS A 19 12.17 -6.54 -8.67
CA LYS A 19 13.57 -6.55 -9.13
C LYS A 19 14.22 -5.17 -9.04
N VAL A 20 13.48 -4.11 -9.37
CA VAL A 20 13.95 -2.73 -9.23
C VAL A 20 14.18 -2.39 -7.77
N TYR A 21 13.25 -2.78 -6.89
CA TYR A 21 13.38 -2.67 -5.45
C TYR A 21 14.66 -3.35 -4.93
N HIS A 22 14.85 -4.64 -5.25
CA HIS A 22 16.04 -5.39 -4.82
C HIS A 22 17.34 -4.75 -5.30
N ARG A 23 17.35 -4.23 -6.53
CA ARG A 23 18.52 -3.54 -7.09
C ARG A 23 18.82 -2.23 -6.38
N GLN A 24 17.81 -1.39 -6.14
CA GLN A 24 17.96 -0.12 -5.43
C GLN A 24 18.38 -0.35 -3.98
N ARG A 25 17.81 -1.37 -3.33
CA ARG A 25 18.19 -1.79 -1.98
C ARG A 25 19.63 -2.29 -1.92
N ALA A 26 20.08 -3.11 -2.87
CA ALA A 26 21.47 -3.58 -2.92
C ALA A 26 22.47 -2.43 -3.16
N GLN A 27 22.01 -1.30 -3.70
CA GLN A 27 22.80 -0.08 -3.89
C GLN A 27 22.67 0.91 -2.73
N ALA A 28 21.71 0.70 -1.81
CA ALA A 28 21.49 1.56 -0.67
C ALA A 28 22.63 1.37 0.36
N SER A 29 23.46 2.39 0.48
CA SER A 29 24.58 2.43 1.42
C SER A 29 24.27 3.19 2.71
N SER A 30 23.09 3.82 2.80
CA SER A 30 22.65 4.59 3.96
C SER A 30 21.24 4.17 4.42
N PRO A 31 20.91 4.36 5.72
CA PRO A 31 19.57 4.07 6.24
C PRO A 31 18.45 4.83 5.52
N VAL A 32 18.73 6.07 5.09
CA VAL A 32 17.78 6.91 4.34
C VAL A 32 17.51 6.33 2.95
N ALA A 33 18.56 5.90 2.24
CA ALA A 33 18.41 5.28 0.93
C ALA A 33 17.66 3.94 0.99
N LEU A 34 17.78 3.22 2.11
CA LEU A 34 17.05 1.98 2.35
C LEU A 34 15.55 2.24 2.57
N GLU A 35 15.22 3.26 3.36
CA GLU A 35 13.83 3.69 3.60
C GLU A 35 13.16 4.17 2.29
N ASP A 36 13.88 4.93 1.46
CA ASP A 36 13.37 5.39 0.17
C ASP A 36 13.10 4.21 -0.79
N ALA A 37 13.94 3.18 -0.78
CA ALA A 37 13.72 1.98 -1.58
C ALA A 37 12.46 1.21 -1.14
N ASP A 38 12.24 1.05 0.17
CA ASP A 38 11.06 0.36 0.72
C ASP A 38 9.75 1.10 0.45
N GLN A 39 9.83 2.42 0.32
CA GLN A 39 8.68 3.32 0.15
C GLN A 39 8.49 3.75 -1.30
N LEU A 40 9.27 3.23 -2.24
CA LEU A 40 9.29 3.69 -3.63
C LEU A 40 7.89 3.78 -4.28
N PRO A 41 6.98 2.78 -4.16
CA PRO A 41 5.65 2.89 -4.74
C PRO A 41 4.84 4.08 -4.21
N LEU A 42 5.00 4.41 -2.93
CA LEU A 42 4.29 5.52 -2.27
C LEU A 42 4.96 6.88 -2.56
N LEU A 43 6.28 6.94 -2.67
CA LEU A 43 6.99 8.18 -3.01
C LEU A 43 6.58 8.73 -4.38
N LEU A 44 6.38 7.85 -5.37
CA LEU A 44 5.94 8.24 -6.71
C LEU A 44 4.54 8.87 -6.74
N LEU A 45 3.69 8.56 -5.75
CA LEU A 45 2.32 9.10 -5.66
C LEU A 45 2.22 10.41 -4.88
N GLN A 46 3.25 10.75 -4.09
CA GLN A 46 3.22 11.91 -3.20
C GLN A 46 2.81 13.21 -3.90
N PRO A 47 3.35 13.57 -5.08
CA PRO A 47 3.00 14.84 -5.72
C PRO A 47 1.53 14.88 -6.14
N LYS A 48 1.02 13.78 -6.71
CA LYS A 48 -0.37 13.67 -7.17
C LYS A 48 -1.35 13.76 -6.01
N ILE A 49 -1.10 13.01 -4.94
CA ILE A 49 -1.95 13.01 -3.76
C ILE A 49 -1.91 14.36 -3.04
N SER A 50 -0.75 15.01 -3.01
CA SER A 50 -0.63 16.36 -2.43
C SER A 50 -1.44 17.38 -3.21
N TRP A 51 -1.47 17.27 -4.55
CA TRP A 51 -2.29 18.12 -5.41
C TRP A 51 -3.80 17.93 -5.14
N CYS A 52 -4.25 16.69 -4.97
CA CYS A 52 -5.66 16.38 -4.71
C CYS A 52 -6.27 17.11 -3.50
N LYS A 53 -5.45 17.53 -2.53
CA LYS A 53 -5.90 18.29 -1.34
C LYS A 53 -6.39 19.71 -1.68
N TYR A 54 -5.97 20.24 -2.83
CA TYR A 54 -6.25 21.61 -3.26
C TYR A 54 -7.27 21.69 -4.40
N LEU A 55 -7.86 20.55 -4.79
CA LEU A 55 -8.96 20.56 -5.74
C LEU A 55 -10.18 21.20 -5.08
N GLU A 56 -10.81 22.14 -5.78
CA GLU A 56 -11.82 23.03 -5.18
C GLU A 56 -13.15 22.31 -4.96
N ASN A 57 -13.45 21.30 -5.78
CA ASN A 57 -14.79 20.72 -5.85
C ASN A 57 -14.87 19.26 -5.37
N VAL A 58 -13.86 18.82 -4.62
CA VAL A 58 -13.76 17.45 -4.10
C VAL A 58 -14.03 17.34 -2.60
N ASP A 59 -14.46 18.43 -1.97
CA ASP A 59 -14.78 18.52 -0.55
C ASP A 59 -13.69 17.90 0.35
N ASP A 60 -14.07 17.04 1.30
CA ASP A 60 -13.16 16.37 2.23
C ASP A 60 -12.43 15.16 1.61
N LEU A 61 -12.84 14.69 0.43
CA LEU A 61 -12.32 13.46 -0.20
C LEU A 61 -10.82 13.56 -0.51
N GLY A 62 -10.36 14.72 -0.97
CA GLY A 62 -8.93 14.98 -1.20
C GLY A 62 -8.11 14.97 0.09
N THR A 63 -8.68 15.51 1.17
CA THR A 63 -8.05 15.49 2.51
C THR A 63 -7.99 14.07 3.08
N ARG A 64 -9.05 13.28 2.91
CA ARG A 64 -9.11 11.87 3.33
C ARG A 64 -8.13 10.99 2.56
N LEU A 65 -8.04 11.16 1.24
CA LEU A 65 -7.03 10.47 0.41
C LEU A 65 -5.61 10.75 0.92
N ALA A 66 -5.31 12.02 1.19
CA ALA A 66 -4.00 12.40 1.71
C ALA A 66 -3.73 11.85 3.12
N ALA A 67 -4.75 11.77 3.98
CA ALA A 67 -4.61 11.14 5.29
C ALA A 67 -4.29 9.64 5.17
N GLN A 68 -5.01 8.91 4.31
CA GLN A 68 -4.76 7.49 4.04
C GLN A 68 -3.37 7.25 3.44
N TYR A 69 -2.90 8.15 2.58
CA TYR A 69 -1.54 8.11 2.06
C TYR A 69 -0.48 8.23 3.18
N GLN A 70 -0.65 9.19 4.10
CA GLN A 70 0.27 9.33 5.22
C GLN A 70 0.25 8.10 6.13
N MET A 71 -0.93 7.54 6.38
CA MET A 71 -1.08 6.30 7.15
C MET A 71 -0.40 5.12 6.47
N CYS A 72 -0.56 4.94 5.15
CA CYS A 72 0.16 3.92 4.37
C CYS A 72 1.67 4.06 4.54
N ARG A 73 2.21 5.28 4.43
CA ARG A 73 3.64 5.54 4.55
C ARG A 73 4.17 5.21 5.94
N GLN A 74 3.46 5.63 6.98
CA GLN A 74 3.82 5.36 8.36
C GLN A 74 3.78 3.86 8.68
N LEU A 75 2.70 3.17 8.30
CA LEU A 75 2.55 1.73 8.53
C LEU A 75 3.55 0.92 7.72
N GLY A 76 3.80 1.29 6.46
CA GLY A 76 4.81 0.65 5.63
C GLY A 76 6.19 0.74 6.27
N LYS A 77 6.56 1.93 6.77
CA LYS A 77 7.83 2.12 7.49
C LYS A 77 7.91 1.25 8.75
N LEU A 78 6.88 1.34 9.60
CA LEU A 78 6.81 0.57 10.83
C LEU A 78 6.91 -0.93 10.57
N SER A 79 6.26 -1.43 9.52
CA SER A 79 6.29 -2.85 9.14
C SER A 79 7.71 -3.33 8.82
N PHE A 80 8.46 -2.56 8.01
CA PHE A 80 9.84 -2.91 7.68
C PHE A 80 10.78 -2.77 8.89
N ASP A 81 10.55 -1.78 9.75
CA ASP A 81 11.32 -1.60 10.98
C ASP A 81 11.12 -2.76 11.95
N VAL A 82 9.86 -3.19 12.18
CA VAL A 82 9.54 -4.39 12.97
C VAL A 82 10.20 -5.61 12.34
N LEU A 83 10.11 -5.78 11.02
CA LEU A 83 10.72 -6.92 10.35
C LEU A 83 12.22 -7.03 10.61
N ARG A 84 12.94 -5.91 10.51
CA ARG A 84 14.40 -5.84 10.75
C ARG A 84 14.78 -6.03 12.22
N GLN A 85 13.91 -5.64 13.14
CA GLN A 85 14.13 -5.87 14.57
C GLN A 85 13.92 -7.35 14.93
N LYS A 86 13.00 -8.02 14.25
CA LYS A 86 12.69 -9.42 14.53
C LYS A 86 13.67 -10.36 13.85
N PHE A 87 13.94 -10.22 12.56
CA PHE A 87 14.72 -11.21 11.82
C PHE A 87 16.07 -10.69 11.36
N ALA A 88 17.06 -11.59 11.29
CA ALA A 88 18.35 -11.25 10.71
C ALA A 88 18.21 -11.08 9.19
N VAL A 89 18.82 -10.01 8.67
CA VAL A 89 18.84 -9.73 7.23
C VAL A 89 19.57 -10.86 6.50
N GLY A 90 18.96 -11.39 5.44
CA GLY A 90 19.51 -12.48 4.63
C GLY A 90 19.07 -13.89 5.06
N GLU A 91 18.28 -14.02 6.12
CA GLU A 91 17.58 -15.27 6.40
C GLU A 91 16.39 -15.43 5.44
N LEU A 92 16.11 -16.67 5.02
CA LEU A 92 15.01 -16.98 4.08
C LEU A 92 13.66 -16.48 4.59
N THR A 93 13.45 -16.52 5.91
CA THR A 93 12.25 -15.97 6.57
C THR A 93 12.20 -14.46 6.33
N PHE A 94 13.23 -13.70 6.69
CA PHE A 94 13.28 -12.27 6.46
C PHE A 94 12.96 -11.89 4.99
N GLU A 95 13.57 -12.56 4.01
CA GLU A 95 13.34 -12.27 2.58
C GLU A 95 11.89 -12.51 2.13
N ARG A 96 11.25 -13.58 2.62
CA ARG A 96 9.84 -13.88 2.30
C ARG A 96 8.89 -12.81 2.84
N TYR A 97 9.15 -12.35 4.06
CA TYR A 97 8.34 -11.35 4.72
C TYR A 97 8.55 -9.98 4.08
N GLU A 98 9.80 -9.62 3.79
CA GLU A 98 10.16 -8.39 3.10
C GLU A 98 9.44 -8.28 1.75
N LYS A 99 9.46 -9.38 0.97
CA LYS A 99 8.72 -9.45 -0.30
C LYS A 99 7.23 -9.22 -0.11
N THR A 100 6.63 -9.86 0.88
CA THR A 100 5.18 -9.74 1.14
C THR A 100 4.82 -8.31 1.52
N LEU A 101 5.59 -7.67 2.42
CA LEU A 101 5.38 -6.27 2.82
C LEU A 101 5.54 -5.30 1.65
N PHE A 102 6.55 -5.52 0.78
CA PHE A 102 6.73 -4.70 -0.42
C PHE A 102 5.53 -4.82 -1.37
N GLU A 103 5.04 -6.04 -1.61
CA GLU A 103 3.85 -6.28 -2.43
C GLU A 103 2.61 -5.61 -1.82
N THR A 104 2.42 -5.70 -0.51
CA THR A 104 1.32 -5.02 0.20
C THR A 104 1.40 -3.50 0.03
N ASN A 105 2.57 -2.90 0.24
CA ASN A 105 2.77 -1.46 0.04
C ASN A 105 2.50 -1.03 -1.42
N SER A 106 2.92 -1.86 -2.39
CA SER A 106 2.66 -1.60 -3.80
C SER A 106 1.16 -1.64 -4.12
N VAL A 107 0.42 -2.61 -3.59
CA VAL A 107 -1.03 -2.70 -3.81
C VAL A 107 -1.77 -1.54 -3.14
N LEU A 108 -1.37 -1.16 -1.93
CA LEU A 108 -1.95 0.02 -1.26
C LEU A 108 -1.67 1.31 -2.06
N ALA A 109 -0.45 1.47 -2.57
CA ALA A 109 -0.11 2.57 -3.46
C ALA A 109 -0.99 2.56 -4.72
N ASP A 110 -1.12 1.41 -5.39
CA ASP A 110 -1.96 1.28 -6.57
C ASP A 110 -3.42 1.66 -6.27
N ASN A 111 -3.97 1.22 -5.14
CA ASN A 111 -5.34 1.55 -4.75
C ASN A 111 -5.54 3.04 -4.47
N LEU A 112 -4.58 3.70 -3.82
CA LEU A 112 -4.61 5.16 -3.66
C LEU A 112 -4.50 5.88 -5.02
N SER A 113 -3.71 5.35 -5.95
CA SER A 113 -3.52 5.93 -7.28
C SER A 113 -4.81 5.91 -8.11
N LYS A 114 -5.69 4.93 -7.91
CA LYS A 114 -7.00 4.81 -8.60
C LYS A 114 -7.99 5.90 -8.18
N ILE A 115 -7.80 6.49 -7.00
CA ILE A 115 -8.68 7.55 -6.47
C ILE A 115 -8.34 8.90 -7.10
N VAL A 116 -7.07 9.16 -7.42
CA VAL A 116 -6.60 10.40 -8.06
C VAL A 116 -7.43 10.79 -9.30
N PRO A 117 -7.61 9.94 -10.32
CA PRO A 117 -8.38 10.31 -11.51
C PRO A 117 -9.88 10.52 -11.21
N LEU A 118 -10.43 9.91 -10.16
CA LEU A 118 -11.82 10.14 -9.75
C LEU A 118 -11.98 11.54 -9.15
N LEU A 119 -11.02 11.98 -8.35
CA LEU A 119 -11.01 13.34 -7.78
C LEU A 119 -10.79 14.39 -8.86
N GLU A 120 -9.87 14.17 -9.80
CA GLU A 120 -9.68 15.06 -10.96
C GLU A 120 -10.95 15.15 -11.82
N ALA A 121 -11.62 14.02 -12.05
CA ALA A 121 -12.90 13.99 -12.77
C ALA A 121 -14.00 14.74 -12.00
N LEU A 122 -14.08 14.53 -10.68
CA LEU A 122 -15.04 15.22 -9.83
C LEU A 122 -14.85 16.74 -9.87
N ASP A 123 -13.60 17.19 -9.84
CA ASP A 123 -13.24 18.60 -9.95
C ASP A 123 -13.69 19.21 -11.30
N SER A 124 -13.54 18.46 -12.39
CA SER A 124 -13.92 18.90 -13.73
C SER A 124 -15.44 18.96 -14.00
N VAL A 125 -16.27 18.25 -13.22
CA VAL A 125 -17.74 18.15 -13.42
C VAL A 125 -18.51 19.13 -12.51
N ALA A 126 -17.79 19.91 -11.70
CA ALA A 126 -18.29 20.66 -10.56
C ALA A 126 -19.43 21.66 -10.80
N SER A 127 -19.61 22.16 -12.03
CA SER A 127 -20.60 23.20 -12.33
C SER A 127 -22.05 22.70 -12.40
N GLN A 128 -22.31 21.38 -12.33
CA GLN A 128 -23.67 20.85 -12.34
C GLN A 128 -23.84 19.67 -11.36
N ASN A 129 -24.88 19.72 -10.53
CA ASN A 129 -25.25 18.61 -9.65
C ASN A 129 -25.89 17.49 -10.49
N THR A 130 -25.04 16.65 -11.09
CA THR A 130 -25.44 15.61 -12.05
C THR A 130 -25.40 14.21 -11.43
N PRO A 131 -26.16 13.24 -11.98
CA PRO A 131 -26.00 11.82 -11.63
C PRO A 131 -24.56 11.31 -11.77
N LYS A 132 -23.80 11.88 -12.72
CA LYS A 132 -22.39 11.57 -12.94
C LYS A 132 -21.49 12.04 -11.79
N LYS A 133 -21.75 13.23 -11.23
CA LYS A 133 -21.05 13.73 -10.03
C LYS A 133 -21.28 12.77 -8.85
N GLN A 134 -22.52 12.35 -8.64
CA GLN A 134 -22.88 11.43 -7.57
C GLN A 134 -22.23 10.03 -7.73
N ASP A 135 -22.13 9.51 -8.96
CA ASP A 135 -21.41 8.26 -9.25
C ASP A 135 -19.91 8.37 -8.90
N TYR A 136 -19.25 9.49 -9.23
CA TYR A 136 -17.85 9.70 -8.83
C TYR A 136 -17.66 9.81 -7.32
N ILE A 137 -18.55 10.51 -6.62
CA ILE A 137 -18.52 10.61 -5.16
C ILE A 137 -18.66 9.22 -4.55
N GLN A 138 -19.70 8.46 -4.92
CA GLN A 138 -19.95 7.11 -4.39
C GLN A 138 -18.80 6.15 -4.64
N ARG A 139 -18.20 6.17 -5.84
CA ARG A 139 -17.03 5.34 -6.15
C ARG A 139 -15.81 5.73 -5.33
N THR A 140 -15.56 7.03 -5.18
CA THR A 140 -14.45 7.55 -4.37
C THR A 140 -14.62 7.15 -2.91
N GLU A 141 -15.81 7.34 -2.34
CA GLU A 141 -16.12 6.94 -0.97
C GLU A 141 -15.98 5.44 -0.75
N GLY A 142 -16.45 4.62 -1.69
CA GLY A 142 -16.32 3.17 -1.64
C GLY A 142 -14.85 2.74 -1.58
N LEU A 143 -14.01 3.29 -2.46
CA LEU A 143 -12.57 3.01 -2.46
C LEU A 143 -11.86 3.51 -1.19
N LEU A 144 -12.18 4.71 -0.72
CA LEU A 144 -11.63 5.24 0.54
C LEU A 144 -12.02 4.34 1.73
N THR A 145 -13.25 3.85 1.78
CA THR A 145 -13.72 2.98 2.88
C THR A 145 -13.02 1.62 2.86
N LEU A 146 -12.86 1.04 1.68
CA LEU A 146 -12.12 -0.22 1.51
C LEU A 146 -10.65 -0.05 1.89
N ASN A 147 -10.01 1.04 1.45
CA ASN A 147 -8.63 1.35 1.81
C ASN A 147 -8.47 1.56 3.32
N GLN A 148 -9.42 2.23 3.98
CA GLN A 148 -9.37 2.39 5.43
C GLN A 148 -9.41 1.03 6.15
N THR A 149 -10.34 0.16 5.74
CA THR A 149 -10.47 -1.19 6.31
C THR A 149 -9.18 -2.00 6.15
N LEU A 150 -8.52 -1.90 4.99
CA LEU A 150 -7.24 -2.56 4.75
C LEU A 150 -6.12 -1.98 5.62
N LEU A 151 -6.10 -0.66 5.81
CA LEU A 151 -5.10 0.02 6.64
C LEU A 151 -5.26 -0.32 8.11
N ASP A 152 -6.49 -0.33 8.62
CA ASP A 152 -6.78 -0.68 10.01
C ASP A 152 -6.34 -2.10 10.32
N LYS A 153 -6.62 -3.04 9.40
CA LYS A 153 -6.23 -4.43 9.56
C LYS A 153 -4.71 -4.63 9.38
N LEU A 154 -4.05 -3.87 8.50
CA LEU A 154 -2.59 -3.87 8.43
C LEU A 154 -1.98 -3.37 9.74
N ASN A 155 -2.51 -2.28 10.30
CA ASN A 155 -2.08 -1.74 11.58
C ASN A 155 -2.23 -2.75 12.73
N GLU A 156 -3.35 -3.47 12.79
CA GLU A 156 -3.57 -4.55 13.75
C GLU A 156 -2.49 -5.64 13.61
N LEU A 157 -2.21 -6.10 12.38
CA LEU A 157 -1.22 -7.15 12.13
C LEU A 157 0.21 -6.71 12.48
N VAL A 158 0.57 -5.47 12.17
CA VAL A 158 1.89 -4.90 12.51
C VAL A 158 2.05 -4.74 14.01
N THR A 159 1.00 -4.30 14.71
CA THR A 159 0.99 -4.19 16.17
C THR A 159 1.17 -5.57 16.81
N ASN A 160 0.40 -6.57 16.36
CA ASN A 160 0.52 -7.94 16.83
C ASN A 160 1.94 -8.50 16.59
N LEU A 161 2.55 -8.22 15.44
CA LEU A 161 3.91 -8.65 15.14
C LEU A 161 4.96 -7.95 16.03
N SER A 162 4.76 -6.66 16.31
CA SER A 162 5.62 -5.88 17.21
C SER A 162 5.62 -6.45 18.63
N ASP A 163 4.44 -6.86 19.13
CA ASP A 163 4.24 -7.35 20.50
C ASP A 163 4.83 -8.74 20.77
N ILE A 164 5.17 -9.51 19.73
CA ILE A 164 5.82 -10.83 19.88
C ILE A 164 7.25 -10.66 20.40
N LYS A 165 7.51 -11.07 21.63
CA LYS A 165 8.81 -10.87 22.30
C LYS A 165 9.89 -11.88 21.93
N ASN A 166 9.52 -13.14 21.65
CA ASN A 166 10.43 -14.23 21.31
C ASN A 166 10.06 -14.81 19.95
N LEU A 167 11.05 -15.22 19.15
CA LEU A 167 10.83 -15.71 17.77
C LEU A 167 10.96 -17.23 17.64
N THR A 168 10.84 -17.95 18.76
CA THR A 168 11.08 -19.40 18.83
C THR A 168 9.85 -20.14 19.31
N GLY A 169 9.51 -21.26 18.66
CA GLY A 169 8.44 -22.17 19.10
C GLY A 169 7.04 -21.68 18.69
N PRO A 170 6.06 -21.55 19.61
CA PRO A 170 4.68 -21.18 19.27
C PRO A 170 4.56 -19.83 18.56
N ASP A 171 5.50 -18.91 18.81
CA ASP A 171 5.51 -17.58 18.20
C ASP A 171 5.82 -17.61 16.70
N GLN A 172 6.61 -18.57 16.20
CA GLN A 172 6.88 -18.69 14.76
C GLN A 172 5.62 -19.05 13.95
N LYS A 173 4.73 -19.88 14.53
CA LYS A 173 3.42 -20.19 13.92
C LYS A 173 2.50 -18.97 13.90
N THR A 174 2.56 -18.13 14.93
CA THR A 174 1.81 -16.86 14.97
C THR A 174 2.28 -15.92 13.87
N ILE A 175 3.60 -15.84 13.64
CA ILE A 175 4.17 -14.98 12.61
C ILE A 175 3.78 -15.47 11.20
N ASP A 176 3.82 -16.78 10.94
CA ASP A 176 3.36 -17.35 9.67
C ASP A 176 1.86 -17.13 9.45
N PHE A 177 1.03 -17.22 10.51
CA PHE A 177 -0.39 -16.88 10.45
C PHE A 177 -0.63 -15.40 10.14
N LEU A 178 0.14 -14.49 10.74
CA LEU A 178 0.06 -13.06 10.44
C LEU A 178 0.43 -12.78 8.98
N LEU A 179 1.44 -13.46 8.43
CA LEU A 179 1.79 -13.37 7.01
C LEU A 179 0.69 -13.83 6.08
N ASP A 180 0.11 -15.00 6.34
CA ASP A 180 -0.95 -15.52 5.48
C ASP A 180 -2.14 -14.56 5.48
N ASN A 181 -2.40 -13.87 6.59
CA ASN A 181 -3.37 -12.79 6.65
C ASN A 181 -2.96 -11.57 5.81
N ILE A 182 -1.72 -11.07 5.92
CA ILE A 182 -1.22 -9.96 5.10
C ILE A 182 -1.32 -10.31 3.61
N LYS A 183 -0.91 -11.52 3.23
CA LYS A 183 -0.96 -12.01 1.85
C LYS A 183 -2.40 -12.13 1.35
N SER A 184 -3.28 -12.74 2.14
CA SER A 184 -4.72 -12.84 1.81
C SER A 184 -5.37 -11.47 1.65
N MET A 185 -5.03 -10.50 2.51
CA MET A 185 -5.48 -9.13 2.35
C MET A 185 -4.94 -8.48 1.09
N THR A 186 -3.66 -8.68 0.78
CA THR A 186 -3.01 -8.16 -0.42
C THR A 186 -3.69 -8.72 -1.67
N GLU A 187 -3.99 -10.02 -1.72
CA GLU A 187 -4.73 -10.62 -2.83
C GLU A 187 -6.16 -10.08 -2.96
N ARG A 188 -6.88 -9.87 -1.85
CA ARG A 188 -8.20 -9.23 -1.90
C ARG A 188 -8.10 -7.78 -2.38
N ALA A 189 -7.08 -7.05 -1.93
CA ALA A 189 -6.87 -5.66 -2.26
C ALA A 189 -6.56 -5.44 -3.76
N LYS A 190 -6.01 -6.44 -4.45
CA LYS A 190 -5.80 -6.42 -5.91
C LYS A 190 -7.10 -6.48 -6.73
N LEU A 191 -8.21 -6.93 -6.13
CA LEU A 191 -9.51 -7.10 -6.82
C LEU A 191 -10.30 -5.78 -6.93
N TYR A 192 -9.91 -4.77 -6.15
CA TYR A 192 -10.43 -3.41 -6.21
C TYR A 192 -9.46 -2.57 -7.03
#